data_AF-A0A6I5A191-F1
#
_entry.id   AF-A0A6I5A191-F1
#
_cell.length_a   1.000
_cell.length_b   1.000
_cell.length_c   1.000
_cell.angle_alpha   90.00
_cell.angle_beta   90.00
_cell.angle_gamma   90.00
#
_symmetry.space_group_name_H-M   'P 1'
#
loop_
_entity.id
_entity.type
_entity.pdbx_description
1 polymer ?
#
loop_
_entity_poly.entity_id
_entity_poly.type
_entity_poly.pdbx_seq_one_letter_code
_entity_poly.pdbx_strand_id
1 'polypeptide(L)'
;MSRIYFLTMWVLVIAILTACSEGRVNNNSNKPLPAENQPLMTTSEQDAQSSENNGESETQKTDWTAYKIDKKDTFKKVKFTISDVAVTDNYQNTNEDGETSAVSIKIKIENTSENEVYNTYPDQMTLVTSTGEQINNPVYTNNTNRLGGKIHEGVVKNGMVTWALQKGNVDEIVWVKLQWKSDEMVGSNEDISRDSFKTHSMKIVLPKY
;
A
#
# COMPACT_ATOMS: atom_id res chain seq x y z
N MET A 1 -2.61 21.46 61.19
CA MET A 1 -1.65 20.37 61.45
C MET A 1 -2.43 19.10 61.75
N SER A 2 -2.15 18.00 61.02
CA SER A 2 -2.56 16.60 61.30
C SER A 2 -4.08 16.30 61.38
N ARG A 3 -4.62 15.14 60.99
CA ARG A 3 -4.21 13.95 60.22
C ARG A 3 -5.44 13.01 60.19
N ILE A 4 -5.65 12.30 59.07
CA ILE A 4 -6.26 10.96 58.93
C ILE A 4 -7.81 10.82 58.86
N TYR A 5 -8.19 9.81 58.06
CA TYR A 5 -9.42 9.01 57.96
C TYR A 5 -10.42 9.48 56.90
N PHE A 6 -10.52 8.73 55.80
CA PHE A 6 -11.75 7.98 55.51
C PHE A 6 -11.46 6.87 54.48
N LEU A 7 -11.34 5.67 55.02
CA LEU A 7 -11.29 4.39 54.33
C LEU A 7 -12.68 3.78 54.52
N THR A 8 -13.52 3.82 53.49
CA THR A 8 -14.80 3.10 53.40
C THR A 8 -15.05 2.81 51.91
N MET A 9 -14.62 1.68 51.36
CA MET A 9 -15.39 0.43 51.35
C MET A 9 -16.82 0.67 50.84
N TRP A 10 -17.03 0.54 49.53
CA TRP A 10 -18.30 0.07 48.98
C TRP A 10 -18.02 -1.16 48.12
N VAL A 11 -18.64 -2.23 48.57
CA VAL A 11 -18.58 -3.62 48.14
C VAL A 11 -19.81 -3.88 47.28
N LEU A 12 -19.63 -4.56 46.14
CA LEU A 12 -20.60 -5.41 45.40
C LEU A 12 -21.88 -4.72 44.86
N VAL A 13 -22.48 -5.07 43.72
CA VAL A 13 -22.97 -6.39 43.30
C VAL A 13 -23.08 -6.45 41.76
N ILE A 14 -22.83 -7.67 41.27
CA ILE A 14 -22.84 -8.24 39.93
C ILE A 14 -24.23 -8.28 39.27
N ALA A 15 -24.31 -8.13 37.94
CA ALA A 15 -25.37 -8.75 37.13
C ALA A 15 -24.80 -9.29 35.81
N ILE A 16 -24.83 -10.62 35.70
CA ILE A 16 -24.48 -11.44 34.54
C ILE A 16 -25.65 -11.39 33.55
N LEU A 17 -25.39 -11.15 32.27
CA LEU A 17 -26.32 -11.48 31.19
C LEU A 17 -25.65 -12.50 30.27
N THR A 18 -25.96 -13.78 30.53
CA THR A 18 -25.86 -14.86 29.55
C THR A 18 -27.28 -15.18 29.10
N ALA A 19 -27.56 -14.99 27.81
CA ALA A 19 -28.69 -15.63 27.14
C ALA A 19 -28.18 -16.19 25.80
N CYS A 20 -28.02 -17.51 25.77
CA CYS A 20 -27.86 -18.30 24.56
C CYS A 20 -29.15 -18.24 23.74
N SER A 21 -29.05 -18.10 22.42
CA SER A 21 -30.09 -18.59 21.51
C SER A 21 -29.48 -19.64 20.58
N GLU A 22 -29.52 -20.89 21.02
CA GLU A 22 -29.42 -22.05 20.13
C GLU A 22 -30.79 -22.28 19.48
N GLY A 23 -30.86 -22.03 18.17
CA GLY A 23 -31.93 -22.55 17.33
C GLY A 23 -31.36 -23.69 16.49
N ARG A 24 -31.79 -24.93 16.75
CA ARG A 24 -31.65 -26.07 15.83
C ARG A 24 -33.02 -26.42 15.26
N VAL A 25 -33.16 -26.35 13.94
CA VAL A 25 -34.12 -27.15 13.16
C VAL A 25 -33.41 -27.63 11.88
N ASN A 26 -33.88 -28.78 11.44
CA ASN A 26 -33.17 -29.92 10.88
C ASN A 26 -33.16 -29.96 9.35
N ASN A 27 -32.07 -30.54 8.82
CA ASN A 27 -31.94 -31.43 7.67
C ASN A 27 -32.58 -31.14 6.29
N ASN A 28 -31.68 -31.35 5.32
CA ASN A 28 -31.85 -32.07 4.05
C ASN A 28 -32.03 -31.21 2.79
N SER A 29 -30.91 -30.96 2.11
CA SER A 29 -30.85 -30.99 0.64
C SER A 29 -29.42 -31.32 0.23
N ASN A 30 -29.10 -32.61 0.24
CA ASN A 30 -28.10 -33.16 -0.67
C ASN A 30 -28.64 -32.97 -2.09
N LYS A 31 -28.14 -31.98 -2.82
CA LYS A 31 -28.17 -31.99 -4.28
C LYS A 31 -26.73 -31.95 -4.76
N PRO A 32 -26.15 -33.08 -5.22
CA PRO A 32 -24.82 -33.09 -5.77
C PRO A 32 -24.80 -32.27 -7.07
N LEU A 33 -23.85 -31.33 -7.15
CA LEU A 33 -23.43 -30.73 -8.41
C LEU A 33 -22.58 -31.78 -9.14
N PRO A 34 -22.92 -32.18 -10.39
CA PRO A 34 -22.07 -33.06 -11.15
C PRO A 34 -20.83 -32.32 -11.66
N ALA A 35 -19.78 -33.13 -11.78
CA ALA A 35 -18.40 -32.83 -12.06
C ALA A 35 -18.13 -32.00 -13.33
N GLU A 36 -17.08 -31.19 -13.22
CA GLU A 36 -15.92 -31.14 -14.10
C GLU A 36 -16.03 -31.91 -15.43
N ASN A 37 -16.08 -31.15 -16.52
CA ASN A 37 -15.57 -31.59 -17.82
C ASN A 37 -14.66 -30.48 -18.35
N GLN A 38 -13.35 -30.70 -18.22
CA GLN A 38 -12.40 -30.12 -19.17
C GLN A 38 -12.64 -30.75 -20.55
N PRO A 39 -12.37 -30.01 -21.62
CA PRO A 39 -11.34 -30.49 -22.53
C PRO A 39 -10.24 -29.44 -22.71
N LEU A 40 -9.03 -29.86 -22.37
CA LEU A 40 -7.80 -29.38 -22.97
C LEU A 40 -7.82 -29.76 -24.46
N MET A 41 -7.45 -28.84 -25.36
CA MET A 41 -6.46 -29.04 -26.43
C MET A 41 -6.53 -27.95 -27.52
N THR A 42 -5.34 -27.48 -27.86
CA THR A 42 -4.86 -26.95 -29.16
C THR A 42 -4.97 -25.47 -29.47
N THR A 43 -3.82 -24.82 -29.27
CA THR A 43 -3.18 -23.81 -30.12
C THR A 43 -3.60 -23.82 -31.59
N SER A 44 -3.92 -22.64 -32.12
CA SER A 44 -3.48 -22.23 -33.45
C SER A 44 -3.32 -20.70 -33.47
N GLU A 45 -2.11 -20.30 -33.83
CA GLU A 45 -1.71 -18.96 -34.23
C GLU A 45 -2.45 -18.56 -35.51
N GLN A 46 -2.92 -17.31 -35.59
CA GLN A 46 -2.76 -16.52 -36.81
C GLN A 46 -2.95 -15.01 -36.57
N ASP A 47 -1.82 -14.33 -36.69
CA ASP A 47 -1.59 -13.06 -37.39
C ASP A 47 -2.47 -11.83 -37.12
N ALA A 48 -1.83 -10.88 -36.43
CA ALA A 48 -1.47 -9.57 -36.95
C ALA A 48 -2.41 -8.94 -38.00
N GLN A 49 -3.22 -7.99 -37.54
CA GLN A 49 -3.50 -6.80 -38.33
C GLN A 49 -3.42 -5.57 -37.45
N SER A 50 -2.31 -4.86 -37.61
CA SER A 50 -2.09 -3.48 -37.24
C SER A 50 -3.21 -2.60 -37.78
N SER A 51 -3.87 -1.87 -36.88
CA SER A 51 -4.51 -0.61 -37.24
C SER A 51 -3.95 0.44 -36.30
N GLU A 52 -3.02 1.23 -36.84
CA GLU A 52 -2.67 2.53 -36.33
C GLU A 52 -3.95 3.36 -36.26
N ASN A 53 -4.56 3.40 -35.09
CA ASN A 53 -5.45 4.50 -34.76
C ASN A 53 -4.60 5.49 -33.97
N ASN A 54 -4.06 6.45 -34.71
CA ASN A 54 -3.44 7.66 -34.22
C ASN A 54 -4.57 8.54 -33.63
N GLY A 55 -5.17 8.03 -32.55
CA GLY A 55 -6.05 8.78 -31.68
C GLY A 55 -5.14 9.55 -30.75
N GLU A 56 -4.87 10.79 -31.13
CA GLU A 56 -4.37 11.83 -30.25
C GLU A 56 -5.23 11.78 -28.98
N SER A 57 -4.71 11.10 -27.95
CA SER A 57 -5.31 11.07 -26.64
C SER A 57 -5.24 12.49 -26.15
N GLU A 58 -6.35 13.21 -26.23
CA GLU A 58 -6.56 14.47 -25.53
C GLU A 58 -6.00 14.28 -24.13
N THR A 59 -4.83 14.87 -23.92
CA THR A 59 -4.13 14.74 -22.65
C THR A 59 -4.94 15.61 -21.73
N GLN A 60 -5.85 15.00 -20.95
CA GLN A 60 -6.48 15.69 -19.84
C GLN A 60 -5.35 16.34 -19.06
N LYS A 61 -5.34 17.67 -19.08
CA LYS A 61 -4.29 18.47 -18.48
C LYS A 61 -4.42 18.24 -16.98
N THR A 62 -3.65 17.29 -16.46
CA THR A 62 -3.64 16.98 -15.04
C THR A 62 -3.00 18.19 -14.35
N ASP A 63 -3.65 18.75 -13.33
CA ASP A 63 -3.10 19.82 -12.46
C ASP A 63 -1.92 19.33 -11.58
N TRP A 64 -1.24 18.28 -12.02
CA TRP A 64 -0.10 17.67 -11.38
C TRP A 64 1.18 18.16 -12.05
N THR A 65 2.08 18.71 -11.25
CA THR A 65 3.46 18.95 -11.66
C THR A 65 4.25 17.66 -11.41
N ALA A 66 4.63 16.98 -12.49
CA ALA A 66 5.37 15.72 -12.43
C ALA A 66 6.88 15.94 -12.64
N TYR A 67 7.67 15.21 -11.88
CA TYR A 67 9.12 15.14 -11.94
C TYR A 67 9.52 13.71 -12.28
N LYS A 68 10.26 13.54 -13.39
CA LYS A 68 10.85 12.25 -13.75
C LYS A 68 12.03 11.98 -12.85
N ILE A 69 12.01 10.83 -12.18
CA ILE A 69 13.01 10.40 -11.21
C ILE A 69 13.60 9.06 -11.67
N ASP A 70 14.83 8.76 -11.29
CA ASP A 70 15.39 7.41 -11.37
C ASP A 70 16.12 7.09 -10.07
N LYS A 71 15.35 6.92 -9.00
CA LYS A 71 15.90 6.61 -7.68
C LYS A 71 15.64 5.13 -7.38
N LYS A 72 16.72 4.42 -7.11
CA LYS A 72 16.71 2.98 -6.88
C LYS A 72 17.12 2.67 -5.45
N ASP A 73 16.55 1.62 -4.90
CA ASP A 73 17.03 0.97 -3.68
C ASP A 73 16.90 -0.55 -3.81
N THR A 74 17.58 -1.30 -2.95
CA THR A 74 17.57 -2.76 -2.98
C THR A 74 17.60 -3.32 -1.57
N PHE A 75 16.80 -4.35 -1.34
CA PHE A 75 16.86 -5.18 -0.15
C PHE A 75 17.05 -6.63 -0.61
N LYS A 76 18.25 -7.17 -0.41
CA LYS A 76 18.63 -8.50 -0.93
C LYS A 76 18.35 -8.62 -2.43
N LYS A 77 17.42 -9.48 -2.84
CA LYS A 77 17.01 -9.70 -4.24
C LYS A 77 15.76 -8.91 -4.64
N VAL A 78 15.23 -8.05 -3.77
CA VAL A 78 14.10 -7.16 -4.06
C VAL A 78 14.62 -5.79 -4.47
N LYS A 79 14.23 -5.35 -5.67
CA LYS A 79 14.58 -4.05 -6.24
C LYS A 79 13.40 -3.09 -6.14
N PHE A 80 13.68 -1.85 -5.74
CA PHE A 80 12.72 -0.76 -5.68
C PHE A 80 13.16 0.33 -6.66
N THR A 81 12.24 0.83 -7.48
CA THR A 81 12.51 1.93 -8.42
C THR A 81 11.40 2.96 -8.31
N ILE A 82 11.76 4.19 -7.99
CA ILE A 82 10.87 5.35 -8.03
C ILE A 82 11.14 6.09 -9.33
N SER A 83 10.11 6.14 -10.18
CA SER A 83 10.19 6.66 -11.56
C SER A 83 9.58 8.05 -11.73
N ASP A 84 8.65 8.41 -10.86
CA ASP A 84 7.97 9.70 -10.89
C ASP A 84 7.69 10.15 -9.47
N VAL A 85 7.79 11.46 -9.24
CA VAL A 85 7.17 12.17 -8.12
C VAL A 85 6.31 13.26 -8.73
N ALA A 86 5.06 13.37 -8.29
CA ALA A 86 4.13 14.37 -8.75
C ALA A 86 3.53 15.12 -7.57
N VAL A 87 3.23 16.40 -7.76
CA VAL A 87 2.66 17.27 -6.74
C VAL A 87 1.51 18.08 -7.32
N THR A 88 0.49 18.39 -6.51
CA THR A 88 -0.67 19.20 -6.92
C THR A 88 -1.26 19.95 -5.72
N ASP A 89 -1.96 21.05 -5.97
CA ASP A 89 -2.83 21.73 -4.99
C ASP A 89 -4.31 21.32 -5.10
N ASN A 90 -4.65 20.55 -6.13
CA ASN A 90 -6.04 20.26 -6.53
C ASN A 90 -6.34 18.75 -6.42
N TYR A 91 -5.94 18.13 -5.32
CA TYR A 91 -6.22 16.72 -5.06
C TYR A 91 -7.56 16.54 -4.36
N GLN A 92 -8.45 15.78 -5.00
CA GLN A 92 -9.74 15.42 -4.42
C GLN A 92 -9.58 14.19 -3.52
N ASN A 93 -9.51 14.41 -2.21
CA ASN A 93 -9.48 13.34 -1.22
C ASN A 93 -10.90 12.85 -0.96
N THR A 94 -11.22 11.59 -1.27
CA THR A 94 -12.58 11.05 -1.11
C THR A 94 -13.09 11.04 0.34
N ASN A 95 -12.21 11.28 1.32
CA ASN A 95 -12.54 11.30 2.74
C ASN A 95 -12.73 12.71 3.32
N GLU A 96 -12.50 13.76 2.51
CA GLU A 96 -12.56 15.16 2.95
C GLU A 96 -13.39 15.98 1.97
N ASP A 97 -14.12 16.98 2.47
CA ASP A 97 -14.86 17.90 1.61
C ASP A 97 -13.89 18.92 1.00
N GLY A 98 -13.74 18.87 -0.33
CA GLY A 98 -12.96 19.83 -1.11
C GLY A 98 -11.55 19.36 -1.49
N GLU A 99 -10.84 20.22 -2.21
CA GLU A 99 -9.50 19.94 -2.73
C GLU A 99 -8.42 20.27 -1.69
N THR A 100 -7.45 19.36 -1.58
CA THR A 100 -6.23 19.53 -0.79
C THR A 100 -4.99 19.41 -1.67
N SER A 101 -3.82 19.77 -1.14
CA SER A 101 -2.55 19.53 -1.82
C SER A 101 -2.14 18.06 -1.66
N ALA A 102 -1.35 17.53 -2.59
CA ALA A 102 -0.90 16.15 -2.52
C ALA A 102 0.48 15.95 -3.13
N VAL A 103 1.14 14.88 -2.66
CA VAL A 103 2.33 14.29 -3.27
C VAL A 103 1.98 12.87 -3.68
N SER A 104 2.33 12.48 -4.89
CA SER A 104 2.20 11.10 -5.37
C SER A 104 3.53 10.61 -5.92
N ILE A 105 3.86 9.34 -5.69
CA ILE A 105 5.05 8.70 -6.27
C ILE A 105 4.66 7.48 -7.07
N LYS A 106 5.37 7.22 -8.16
CA LYS A 106 5.25 5.97 -8.93
C LYS A 106 6.41 5.05 -8.60
N ILE A 107 6.09 3.88 -8.04
CA ILE A 107 7.06 2.88 -7.59
C ILE A 107 6.88 1.54 -8.31
N LYS A 108 8.01 0.93 -8.69
CA LYS A 108 8.13 -0.47 -9.13
C LYS A 108 8.87 -1.27 -8.07
N ILE A 109 8.39 -2.46 -7.79
CA ILE A 109 8.99 -3.44 -6.89
C ILE A 109 9.15 -4.75 -7.65
N GLU A 110 10.31 -5.38 -7.55
CA GLU A 110 10.61 -6.60 -8.29
C GLU A 110 11.41 -7.56 -7.42
N ASN A 111 10.89 -8.77 -7.19
CA ASN A 111 11.63 -9.85 -6.55
C ASN A 111 12.36 -10.68 -7.62
N THR A 112 13.69 -10.62 -7.59
CA THR A 112 14.59 -11.32 -8.52
C THR A 112 15.24 -12.56 -7.92
N SER A 113 14.73 -13.05 -6.79
CA SER A 113 15.13 -14.35 -6.23
C SER A 113 14.48 -15.50 -6.99
N GLU A 114 15.02 -16.70 -6.81
CA GLU A 114 14.54 -17.93 -7.46
C GLU A 114 13.64 -18.79 -6.55
N ASN A 115 13.53 -18.50 -5.25
CA ASN A 115 12.73 -19.31 -4.31
C ASN A 115 12.42 -18.57 -2.99
N GLU A 116 12.63 -17.26 -2.92
CA GLU A 116 12.48 -16.51 -1.66
C GLU A 116 11.23 -15.64 -1.70
N VAL A 117 10.59 -15.50 -0.54
CA VAL A 117 9.44 -14.62 -0.33
C VAL A 117 9.85 -13.51 0.61
N TYR A 118 9.59 -12.29 0.18
CA TYR A 118 9.88 -11.09 0.96
C TYR A 118 8.59 -10.37 1.31
N ASN A 119 8.57 -9.67 2.44
CA ASN A 119 7.55 -8.67 2.74
C ASN A 119 8.12 -7.28 2.53
N THR A 120 7.29 -6.39 2.03
CA THR A 120 7.60 -4.95 1.97
C THR A 120 6.32 -4.16 2.20
N TYR A 121 6.44 -2.94 2.71
CA TYR A 121 5.28 -2.10 3.05
C TYR A 121 5.39 -0.65 2.52
N PRO A 122 5.62 -0.44 1.21
CA PRO A 122 5.64 0.89 0.63
C PRO A 122 4.25 1.54 0.58
N ASP A 123 3.17 0.78 0.74
CA ASP A 123 1.82 1.29 0.97
C ASP A 123 1.60 1.84 2.41
N GLN A 124 2.57 1.63 3.30
CA GLN A 124 2.64 2.22 4.65
C GLN A 124 3.83 3.19 4.76
N MET A 125 4.26 3.74 3.63
CA MET A 125 5.44 4.58 3.56
C MET A 125 5.17 5.94 4.22
N THR A 126 6.14 6.40 5.00
CA THR A 126 6.17 7.75 5.55
C THR A 126 6.76 8.71 4.53
N LEU A 127 6.04 9.79 4.26
CA LEU A 127 6.50 10.96 3.54
C LEU A 127 6.96 12.04 4.53
N VAL A 128 8.08 12.68 4.24
CA VAL A 128 8.49 13.95 4.85
C VAL A 128 8.80 14.94 3.73
N THR A 129 8.19 16.13 3.76
CA THR A 129 8.41 17.19 2.76
C THR A 129 9.44 18.20 3.24
N SER A 130 9.96 19.02 2.33
CA SER A 130 10.83 20.15 2.68
C SER A 130 10.13 21.27 3.44
N THR A 131 8.80 21.35 3.36
CA THR A 131 7.97 22.28 4.13
C THR A 131 7.78 21.82 5.58
N GLY A 132 8.25 20.62 5.94
CA GLY A 132 8.25 20.10 7.31
C GLY A 132 7.07 19.18 7.64
N GLU A 133 6.18 18.92 6.68
CA GLU A 133 5.09 17.96 6.87
C GLU A 133 5.64 16.53 6.92
N GLN A 134 5.10 15.74 7.84
CA GLN A 134 5.40 14.32 7.97
C GLN A 134 4.09 13.52 8.05
N ILE A 135 3.89 12.61 7.10
CA ILE A 135 2.64 11.86 6.93
C ILE A 135 2.99 10.39 6.80
N ASN A 136 2.42 9.57 7.69
CA ASN A 136 2.68 8.13 7.77
C ASN A 136 1.57 7.25 7.16
N ASN A 137 0.47 7.86 6.70
CA ASN A 137 -0.68 7.17 6.17
C ASN A 137 -0.99 7.71 4.76
N PRO A 138 -0.51 7.03 3.70
CA PRO A 138 -0.92 7.34 2.34
C PRO A 138 -2.45 7.26 2.18
N VAL A 139 -3.00 8.08 1.31
CA VAL A 139 -4.40 8.02 0.88
C VAL A 139 -4.54 6.88 -0.14
N TYR A 140 -5.48 5.97 0.12
CA TYR A 140 -5.80 4.89 -0.79
C TYR A 140 -6.79 5.36 -1.85
N THR A 141 -6.27 5.91 -2.95
CA THR A 141 -7.08 6.10 -4.16
C THR A 141 -7.10 4.79 -4.94
N ASN A 142 -8.22 4.07 -4.81
CA ASN A 142 -8.62 2.95 -5.67
C ASN A 142 -7.73 1.69 -5.53
N ASN A 143 -8.32 0.52 -5.79
CA ASN A 143 -7.74 -0.82 -5.64
C ASN A 143 -6.57 -1.13 -6.62
N THR A 144 -5.71 -0.17 -6.93
CA THR A 144 -4.53 -0.37 -7.75
C THR A 144 -3.49 -1.13 -6.92
N ASN A 145 -3.19 -2.35 -7.37
CA ASN A 145 -2.23 -3.34 -6.84
C ASN A 145 -1.63 -3.01 -5.46
N ARG A 146 -2.10 -3.70 -4.42
CA ARG A 146 -1.54 -3.65 -3.06
C ARG A 146 -0.02 -3.79 -3.11
N LEU A 147 0.68 -2.65 -2.99
CA LEU A 147 2.13 -2.59 -3.15
C LEU A 147 2.83 -3.28 -1.98
N GLY A 148 2.19 -3.34 -0.81
CA GLY A 148 2.72 -4.02 0.37
C GLY A 148 2.39 -5.50 0.47
N GLY A 149 2.91 -6.11 1.53
CA GLY A 149 2.80 -7.53 1.86
C GLY A 149 3.81 -8.40 1.10
N LYS A 150 3.47 -9.69 0.98
CA LYS A 150 4.32 -10.71 0.38
C LYS A 150 4.58 -10.43 -1.10
N ILE A 151 5.81 -10.68 -1.51
CA ILE A 151 6.28 -10.64 -2.89
C ILE A 151 7.05 -11.94 -3.15
N HIS A 152 6.40 -12.87 -3.84
CA HIS A 152 7.01 -14.14 -4.25
C HIS A 152 8.05 -13.92 -5.35
N GLU A 153 8.89 -14.93 -5.58
CA GLU A 153 9.80 -15.01 -6.73
C GLU A 153 9.14 -14.50 -8.03
N GLY A 154 9.90 -13.74 -8.82
CA GLY A 154 9.48 -13.25 -10.13
C GLY A 154 8.36 -12.21 -10.11
N VAL A 155 7.73 -11.95 -8.96
CA VAL A 155 6.62 -10.99 -8.87
C VAL A 155 7.14 -9.57 -9.06
N VAL A 156 6.47 -8.86 -9.96
CA VAL A 156 6.62 -7.42 -10.18
C VAL A 156 5.35 -6.71 -9.73
N LYS A 157 5.48 -5.73 -8.84
CA LYS A 157 4.39 -4.81 -8.47
C LYS A 157 4.71 -3.41 -8.99
N ASN A 158 3.71 -2.75 -9.56
CA ASN A 158 3.79 -1.36 -10.00
C ASN A 158 2.56 -0.63 -9.46
N GLY A 159 2.74 0.61 -9.01
CA GLY A 159 1.64 1.39 -8.48
C GLY A 159 2.07 2.78 -8.06
N MET A 160 1.10 3.52 -7.54
CA MET A 160 1.29 4.85 -7.00
C MET A 160 1.01 4.85 -5.50
N VAL A 161 1.74 5.70 -4.77
CA VAL A 161 1.48 5.98 -3.36
C VAL A 161 1.27 7.48 -3.24
N THR A 162 0.12 7.89 -2.72
CA THR A 162 -0.28 9.31 -2.65
C THR A 162 -0.49 9.71 -1.20
N TRP A 163 -0.07 10.90 -0.84
CA TRP A 163 -0.32 11.53 0.45
C TRP A 163 -1.08 12.82 0.22
N ALA A 164 -2.19 13.00 0.92
CA ALA A 164 -2.83 14.30 1.08
C ALA A 164 -2.01 15.12 2.08
N LEU A 165 -1.64 16.33 1.68
CA LEU A 165 -0.96 17.33 2.49
C LEU A 165 -1.99 18.29 3.11
N GLN A 166 -1.53 19.21 3.93
CA GLN A 166 -2.29 20.42 4.20
C GLN A 166 -2.37 21.27 2.92
N LYS A 167 -3.51 21.92 2.69
CA LYS A 167 -3.71 22.74 1.49
C LYS A 167 -2.71 23.91 1.41
N GLY A 168 -2.07 24.06 0.25
CA GLY A 168 -1.14 25.14 -0.10
C GLY A 168 0.34 24.73 -0.08
N ASN A 169 1.20 25.62 -0.57
CA ASN A 169 2.68 25.53 -0.53
C ASN A 169 3.32 24.36 -1.28
N VAL A 170 2.60 23.73 -2.22
CA VAL A 170 3.14 22.64 -3.02
C VAL A 170 4.35 23.07 -3.87
N ASP A 171 4.37 24.32 -4.30
CA ASP A 171 5.44 25.00 -5.04
C ASP A 171 6.69 25.31 -4.19
N GLU A 172 6.54 25.27 -2.87
CA GLU A 172 7.64 25.37 -1.90
C GLU A 172 8.33 24.02 -1.65
N ILE A 173 7.73 22.90 -2.08
CA ILE A 173 8.31 21.57 -1.90
C ILE A 173 9.49 21.38 -2.86
N VAL A 174 10.71 21.46 -2.32
CA VAL A 174 11.97 21.27 -3.04
C VAL A 174 12.59 19.89 -2.85
N TRP A 175 12.15 19.15 -1.83
CA TRP A 175 12.54 17.76 -1.65
C TRP A 175 11.47 16.99 -0.90
N VAL A 176 11.46 15.68 -1.13
CA VAL A 176 10.69 14.72 -0.34
C VAL A 176 11.62 13.64 0.19
N LYS A 177 11.31 13.09 1.36
CA LYS A 177 11.96 11.93 1.94
C LYS A 177 10.92 10.85 2.18
N LEU A 178 11.25 9.64 1.78
CA LEU A 178 10.39 8.47 1.77
C LEU A 178 11.00 7.41 2.67
N GLN A 179 10.21 6.82 3.56
CA GLN A 179 10.66 5.78 4.48
C GLN A 179 9.65 4.64 4.58
N TRP A 180 10.11 3.41 4.42
CA TRP A 180 9.27 2.21 4.58
C TRP A 180 10.12 1.02 5.05
N LYS A 181 9.48 -0.11 5.32
CA LYS A 181 10.16 -1.31 5.85
C LYS A 181 10.04 -2.49 4.91
N SER A 182 11.02 -3.37 4.98
CA SER A 182 11.00 -4.69 4.35
C SER A 182 11.65 -5.72 5.25
N ASP A 183 11.18 -6.95 5.12
CA ASP A 183 11.66 -8.11 5.83
C ASP A 183 11.63 -9.35 4.94
N GLU A 184 12.44 -10.33 5.28
CA GLU A 184 12.43 -11.64 4.65
C GLU A 184 11.54 -12.58 5.47
N MET A 185 10.63 -13.31 4.83
CA MET A 185 9.95 -14.40 5.52
C MET A 185 10.86 -15.62 5.54
N VAL A 186 11.37 -15.97 6.71
CA VAL A 186 11.99 -17.28 6.91
C VAL A 186 10.88 -18.33 7.06
N GLY A 187 10.98 -19.44 6.34
CA GLY A 187 10.01 -20.54 6.36
C GLY A 187 9.73 -21.07 7.76
N SER A 188 8.59 -21.74 7.94
CA SER A 188 8.01 -22.13 9.24
C SER A 188 8.85 -23.07 10.13
N ASN A 189 10.03 -23.49 9.70
CA ASN A 189 10.86 -24.43 10.43
C ASN A 189 12.24 -23.82 10.65
N GLU A 190 12.48 -23.49 11.92
CA GLU A 190 13.77 -23.28 12.56
C GLU A 190 14.48 -21.94 12.28
N ASP A 191 14.54 -21.15 13.37
CA ASP A 191 15.43 -20.01 13.62
C ASP A 191 14.86 -18.60 13.32
N ILE A 192 13.99 -18.11 14.23
CA ILE A 192 13.50 -16.72 14.32
C ILE A 192 14.67 -15.70 14.45
N SER A 193 15.89 -16.16 14.70
CA SER A 193 17.08 -15.31 14.86
C SER A 193 17.64 -14.71 13.55
N ARG A 194 17.05 -15.04 12.39
CA ARG A 194 17.54 -14.64 11.06
C ARG A 194 16.66 -13.67 10.27
N ASP A 195 15.62 -13.10 10.89
CA ASP A 195 14.78 -12.12 10.19
C ASP A 195 15.63 -10.90 9.81
N SER A 196 15.98 -10.81 8.53
CA SER A 196 16.65 -9.66 7.98
C SER A 196 15.63 -8.54 7.81
N PHE A 197 15.83 -7.41 8.49
CA PHE A 197 14.99 -6.23 8.38
C PHE A 197 15.76 -5.09 7.72
N LYS A 198 15.08 -4.32 6.86
CA LYS A 198 15.59 -3.05 6.35
C LYS A 198 14.55 -1.96 6.48
N THR A 199 14.96 -0.85 7.10
CA THR A 199 14.27 0.43 6.94
C THR A 199 14.87 1.13 5.72
N HIS A 200 14.06 1.33 4.70
CA HIS A 200 14.40 2.09 3.52
C HIS A 200 14.26 3.58 3.82
N SER A 201 15.15 4.39 3.25
CA SER A 201 15.12 5.85 3.41
C SER A 201 15.69 6.52 2.16
N MET A 202 14.86 7.22 1.40
CA MET A 202 15.24 7.86 0.15
C MET A 202 14.85 9.34 0.18
N LYS A 203 15.84 10.21 0.04
CA LYS A 203 15.61 11.65 -0.21
C LYS A 203 15.68 11.91 -1.71
N ILE A 204 14.66 12.58 -2.24
CA ILE A 204 14.52 12.97 -3.64
C ILE A 204 14.43 14.50 -3.68
N VAL A 205 15.31 15.13 -4.44
CA VAL A 205 15.26 16.57 -4.71
C VAL A 205 14.37 16.80 -5.92
N LEU A 206 13.44 17.74 -5.82
CA LEU A 206 12.55 18.12 -6.91
C LEU A 206 13.18 19.33 -7.62
N PRO A 207 13.58 19.20 -8.89
CA PRO A 207 14.16 20.31 -9.62
C PRO A 207 13.11 21.42 -9.78
N LYS A 208 13.45 22.65 -9.38
CA LYS A 208 12.61 23.81 -9.72
C LYS A 208 12.79 24.15 -11.20
N TYR A 209 11.69 24.53 -11.85
CA TYR A 209 11.70 25.13 -13.18
C TYR A 209 12.18 26.58 -13.12
#